data_AF-A0A380MB99-F1
#
_entry.id   AF-A0A380MB99-F1
#
_cell.length_a   1.000
_cell.length_b   1.000
_cell.length_c   1.000
_cell.angle_alpha   90.00
_cell.angle_beta   90.00
_cell.angle_gamma   90.00
#
_symmetry.space_group_name_H-M   'P 1'
#
loop_
_entity.id
_entity.type
_entity.pdbx_description
1 polymer ?
#
loop_
_entity_poly.entity_id
_entity_poly.type
_entity_poly.pdbx_seq_one_letter_code
_entity_poly.pdbx_strand_id
1 'polypeptide(L)'
;MFLAIQILSIVVLTVVSVRVFGRTAHGLSRGLAVGVVSNATVMIGLTFARAGTFFYGTTAPLWLLALYALLVLALGLALTALLRLAWRHFTAKEKRWRLHDVVALLGGALLGGLIALFFFIPKVISDSVDQVTADQFLFILFQGNGETTPQRALEFVNLMVAPVVWLALVGACVGLISSDLIVSKKSNAESAESESTPYRFRHVRGVAFAAMFAILAGSVSYAFRTLPLADIIRQQFVTSSYIGDNFVMPTASNVKLPDKKRNLIHIYMESIENSFYSKDLGGYTDYNVMPELAKLTERGVSFSHTDRYGGPQQLYATGHSVAAMVAMGSGTPMLASGAGNGTQMSFPDFPTIGDYLHDAGYATDFMVGSDSRWGGVKDYYRRHGDFTIHDLPRFKREGRVPQNYMVWWGVEDDKLYEYAKDVLTQRGSGDKPFYFILENADTHWPDGYLSPQMKERPFATQYENVIHYSQAQTVKLVEWILAQPWAKDTTIVITGDHRSMDKKFFENWDKSYNRTVVNIILNPVQGTNLPASITKNRQYAPFDFFPTILSAIGAKIDGDRIGLGVDLFSGATTLVERDGTALLNKEFAKRSPFYDAHRETQATTPDVNQDNKF
;
A
#
# COMPACT_ATOMS: atom_id res chain seq x y z
N MET A 1 10.61 -5.98 -27.11
CA MET A 1 11.82 -6.77 -27.46
C MET A 1 11.88 -8.11 -26.73
N PHE A 2 11.73 -8.16 -25.40
CA PHE A 2 11.66 -9.43 -24.64
C PHE A 2 10.61 -10.41 -25.18
N LEU A 3 9.38 -9.95 -25.45
CA LEU A 3 8.34 -10.80 -26.04
C LEU A 3 8.79 -11.45 -27.36
N ALA A 4 9.50 -10.70 -28.22
CA ALA A 4 10.04 -11.24 -29.47
C ALA A 4 11.12 -12.30 -29.22
N ILE A 5 11.98 -12.11 -28.22
CA ILE A 5 12.99 -13.11 -27.81
C ILE A 5 12.33 -14.35 -27.23
N GLN A 6 11.27 -14.19 -26.43
CA GLN A 6 10.49 -15.30 -25.89
C GLN A 6 9.84 -16.12 -27.01
N ILE A 7 9.17 -15.45 -27.95
CA ILE A 7 8.57 -16.11 -29.12
C ILE A 7 9.65 -16.80 -29.96
N LEU A 8 10.76 -16.11 -30.27
CA LEU A 8 11.84 -16.66 -31.07
C LEU A 8 12.51 -17.86 -30.40
N SER A 9 12.79 -17.79 -29.10
CA SER A 9 13.38 -18.90 -28.36
C SER A 9 12.44 -20.10 -28.29
N ILE A 10 11.13 -19.89 -28.11
CA ILE A 10 10.11 -20.95 -28.20
C ILE A 10 10.15 -21.59 -29.58
N VAL A 11 10.16 -20.80 -30.66
CA VAL A 11 10.23 -21.31 -32.03
C VAL A 11 11.51 -22.10 -32.26
N VAL A 12 12.67 -21.57 -31.86
CA VAL A 12 13.97 -22.24 -32.02
C VAL A 12 13.99 -23.57 -31.25
N LEU A 13 13.61 -23.57 -29.98
CA LEU A 13 13.56 -24.78 -29.16
C LEU A 13 12.54 -25.78 -29.69
N THR A 14 11.44 -25.30 -30.29
CA THR A 14 10.46 -26.14 -30.97
C THR A 14 11.06 -26.81 -32.21
N VAL A 15 11.76 -26.06 -33.06
CA VAL A 15 12.44 -26.61 -34.25
C VAL A 15 13.50 -27.63 -33.86
N VAL A 16 14.31 -27.33 -32.84
CA VAL A 16 15.33 -28.26 -32.32
C VAL A 16 14.66 -29.53 -31.78
N SER A 17 13.61 -29.39 -30.98
CA SER A 17 12.86 -30.52 -30.43
C SER A 17 12.19 -31.36 -31.51
N VAL A 18 11.63 -30.75 -32.55
CA VAL A 18 11.06 -31.47 -33.70
C VAL A 18 12.14 -32.26 -34.44
N ARG A 19 13.37 -31.75 -34.56
CA ARG A 19 14.50 -32.52 -35.13
C ARG A 19 14.91 -33.68 -34.23
N VAL A 20 14.82 -33.50 -32.91
CA VAL A 20 15.22 -34.50 -31.91
C VAL A 20 14.17 -35.61 -31.73
N PHE A 21 12.89 -35.25 -31.68
CA PHE A 21 11.76 -36.14 -31.38
C PHE A 21 10.95 -36.56 -32.62
N GLY A 22 11.26 -36.01 -33.80
CA GLY A 22 10.58 -36.29 -35.06
C GLY A 22 9.52 -35.24 -35.45
N ARG A 23 9.24 -35.15 -36.76
CA ARG A 23 8.24 -34.24 -37.37
C ARG A 23 6.81 -34.74 -37.16
N THR A 24 6.38 -34.81 -35.90
CA THR A 24 5.05 -35.23 -35.50
C THR A 24 4.38 -34.15 -34.64
N ALA A 25 3.05 -34.22 -34.49
CA ALA A 25 2.31 -33.32 -33.59
C ALA A 25 2.83 -33.38 -32.15
N HIS A 26 3.33 -34.55 -31.71
CA HIS A 26 3.96 -34.71 -30.39
C HIS A 26 5.38 -34.12 -30.30
N GLY A 27 6.18 -34.22 -31.37
CA GLY A 27 7.47 -33.53 -31.44
C GLY A 27 7.30 -32.02 -31.33
N LEU A 28 6.26 -31.48 -31.99
CA LEU A 28 5.86 -30.08 -31.90
C LEU A 28 5.41 -29.69 -30.49
N SER A 29 4.50 -30.46 -29.87
CA SER A 29 3.98 -30.15 -28.54
C SER A 29 5.05 -30.21 -27.45
N ARG A 30 5.99 -31.16 -27.53
CA ARG A 30 7.14 -31.24 -26.62
C ARG A 30 8.08 -30.06 -26.78
N GLY A 31 8.35 -29.67 -28.02
CA GLY A 31 9.17 -28.51 -28.30
C GLY A 31 8.58 -27.21 -27.76
N LEU A 32 7.26 -27.04 -27.93
CA LEU A 32 6.54 -25.93 -27.36
C LEU A 32 6.63 -25.94 -25.83
N ALA A 33 6.38 -27.10 -25.20
CA ALA A 33 6.45 -27.24 -23.73
C ALA A 33 7.85 -26.93 -23.18
N VAL A 34 8.92 -27.44 -23.83
CA VAL A 34 10.30 -27.10 -23.45
C VAL A 34 10.53 -25.60 -23.55
N GLY A 35 10.15 -24.99 -24.67
CA GLY A 35 10.28 -23.54 -24.87
C GLY A 35 9.55 -22.74 -23.78
N VAL A 36 8.30 -23.10 -23.49
CA VAL A 36 7.48 -22.44 -22.47
C VAL A 36 8.09 -22.59 -21.07
N VAL A 37 8.43 -23.82 -20.66
CA VAL A 37 8.99 -24.09 -19.33
C VAL A 37 10.33 -23.39 -19.16
N SER A 38 11.22 -23.43 -20.16
CA SER A 38 12.51 -22.74 -20.08
C SER A 38 12.35 -21.23 -19.95
N ASN A 39 11.45 -20.62 -20.73
CA ASN A 39 11.16 -19.20 -20.62
C ASN A 39 10.60 -18.84 -19.24
N ALA A 40 9.64 -19.62 -18.74
CA ALA A 40 9.06 -19.42 -17.40
C ALA A 40 10.12 -19.49 -16.30
N THR A 41 10.95 -20.54 -16.29
CA THR A 41 11.98 -20.74 -15.26
C THR A 41 13.02 -19.63 -15.26
N VAL A 42 13.55 -19.25 -16.42
CA VAL A 42 14.55 -18.18 -16.51
C VAL A 42 13.93 -16.82 -16.18
N MET A 43 12.70 -16.56 -16.63
CA MET A 43 11.98 -15.32 -16.31
C MET A 43 11.81 -15.18 -14.81
N ILE A 44 11.19 -16.17 -14.15
CA ILE A 44 10.92 -16.15 -12.71
C ILE A 44 12.25 -16.05 -11.94
N GLY A 45 13.25 -16.85 -12.30
CA GLY A 45 14.56 -16.81 -11.64
C GLY A 45 15.22 -15.44 -11.68
N LEU A 46 15.23 -14.77 -12.84
CA LEU A 46 15.83 -13.45 -12.98
C LEU A 46 14.99 -12.33 -12.34
N THR A 47 13.67 -12.40 -12.42
CA THR A 47 12.76 -11.43 -11.78
C THR A 47 13.05 -11.32 -10.28
N PHE A 48 13.20 -12.45 -9.59
CA PHE A 48 13.44 -12.48 -8.14
C PHE A 48 14.92 -12.34 -7.76
N ALA A 49 15.87 -12.75 -8.61
CA ALA A 49 17.29 -12.55 -8.34
C ALA A 49 17.75 -11.08 -8.43
N ARG A 50 17.00 -10.22 -9.14
CA ARG A 50 17.40 -8.83 -9.40
C ARG A 50 16.39 -7.76 -8.98
N ALA A 51 15.27 -8.14 -8.36
CA ALA A 51 14.23 -7.24 -7.84
C ALA A 51 13.93 -6.02 -8.73
N GLY A 52 13.27 -6.20 -9.89
CA GLY A 52 13.01 -5.06 -10.79
C GLY A 52 12.19 -5.30 -12.06
N THR A 53 12.01 -4.22 -12.83
CA THR A 53 11.12 -4.02 -14.00
C THR A 53 11.58 -4.65 -15.33
N PHE A 54 12.27 -5.77 -15.30
CA PHE A 54 13.13 -6.17 -16.42
C PHE A 54 12.41 -6.60 -17.70
N PHE A 55 11.32 -7.37 -17.63
CA PHE A 55 10.83 -8.11 -18.81
C PHE A 55 9.92 -7.32 -19.73
N TYR A 56 9.10 -6.42 -19.18
CA TYR A 56 8.15 -5.66 -19.98
C TYR A 56 8.52 -4.17 -20.11
N GLY A 57 9.74 -3.80 -19.73
CA GLY A 57 10.23 -2.43 -19.74
C GLY A 57 10.70 -1.89 -21.08
N THR A 58 10.74 -0.56 -21.17
CA THR A 58 11.09 0.17 -22.40
C THR A 58 12.60 0.24 -22.65
N THR A 59 13.46 -0.01 -21.66
CA THR A 59 14.92 0.17 -21.76
C THR A 59 15.73 -0.97 -21.12
N ALA A 60 15.49 -2.22 -21.52
CA ALA A 60 16.38 -3.31 -21.10
C ALA A 60 17.70 -3.27 -21.91
N PRO A 61 18.88 -3.31 -21.26
CA PRO A 61 20.15 -3.22 -21.96
C PRO A 61 20.40 -4.49 -22.79
N LEU A 62 21.04 -4.34 -23.96
CA LEU A 62 21.26 -5.43 -24.92
C LEU A 62 21.95 -6.66 -24.32
N TRP A 63 22.92 -6.47 -23.42
CA TRP A 63 23.60 -7.58 -22.76
C TRP A 63 22.66 -8.44 -21.90
N LEU A 64 21.64 -7.83 -21.30
CA LEU A 64 20.66 -8.55 -20.47
C LEU A 64 19.73 -9.39 -21.34
N LEU A 65 19.31 -8.85 -22.48
CA LEU A 65 18.50 -9.57 -23.46
C LEU A 65 19.27 -10.76 -24.04
N ALA A 66 20.56 -10.57 -24.32
CA ALA A 66 21.46 -11.64 -24.74
C ALA A 66 21.63 -12.70 -23.65
N LEU A 67 21.87 -12.29 -22.40
CA LEU A 67 21.96 -13.21 -21.26
C LEU A 67 20.67 -14.01 -21.08
N TYR A 68 19.50 -13.36 -21.14
CA TYR A 68 18.21 -14.04 -21.06
C TYR A 68 18.06 -15.09 -22.16
N ALA A 69 18.30 -14.72 -23.42
CA ALA A 69 18.21 -15.63 -24.55
C ALA A 69 19.17 -16.83 -24.39
N LEU A 70 20.41 -16.58 -23.96
CA LEU A 70 21.40 -17.62 -23.70
C LEU A 70 20.96 -18.60 -22.62
N LEU A 71 20.46 -18.09 -21.48
CA LEU A 71 19.97 -18.93 -20.39
C LEU A 71 18.76 -19.77 -20.80
N VAL A 72 17.80 -19.18 -21.54
CA VAL A 72 16.63 -19.91 -22.04
C VAL A 72 17.04 -21.00 -23.03
N LEU A 73 17.93 -20.70 -23.97
CA LEU A 73 18.40 -21.69 -24.94
C LEU A 73 19.24 -22.78 -24.27
N ALA A 74 20.13 -22.43 -23.34
CA ALA A 74 20.94 -23.40 -22.60
C ALA A 74 20.06 -24.35 -21.78
N LEU A 75 19.11 -23.81 -21.02
CA LEU A 75 18.14 -24.60 -20.24
C LEU A 75 17.27 -25.46 -21.16
N GLY A 76 16.75 -24.88 -22.24
CA GLY A 76 15.89 -25.60 -23.19
C GLY A 76 16.60 -26.72 -23.93
N LEU A 77 17.87 -26.51 -24.32
CA LEU A 77 18.70 -27.55 -24.91
C LEU A 77 19.02 -28.66 -23.89
N ALA A 78 19.32 -28.30 -22.64
CA ALA A 78 19.54 -29.26 -21.57
C ALA A 78 18.27 -30.09 -21.30
N LEU A 79 17.11 -29.46 -21.18
CA LEU A 79 15.82 -30.14 -21.04
C LEU A 79 15.51 -31.04 -22.24
N THR A 80 15.78 -30.58 -23.46
CA THR A 80 15.60 -31.38 -24.68
C THR A 80 16.49 -32.62 -24.67
N ALA A 81 17.77 -32.48 -24.27
CA ALA A 81 18.70 -33.59 -24.17
C ALA A 81 18.29 -34.60 -23.09
N LEU A 82 17.91 -34.11 -21.91
CA LEU A 82 17.39 -34.94 -20.81
C LEU A 82 16.11 -35.68 -21.22
N LEU A 83 15.16 -34.98 -21.84
CA LEU A 83 13.94 -35.57 -22.37
C LEU A 83 14.25 -36.60 -23.46
N ARG A 84 15.24 -36.37 -24.32
CA ARG A 84 15.67 -37.36 -25.33
C ARG A 84 16.26 -38.61 -24.70
N LEU A 85 17.12 -38.46 -23.70
CA LEU A 85 17.71 -39.57 -22.95
C LEU A 85 16.63 -40.38 -22.25
N ALA A 86 15.71 -39.69 -21.56
CA ALA A 86 14.54 -40.31 -20.96
C ALA A 86 13.70 -41.04 -22.02
N TRP A 87 13.39 -40.38 -23.14
CA TRP A 87 12.51 -40.88 -24.21
C TRP A 87 13.07 -42.08 -24.98
N ARG A 88 14.39 -42.32 -24.97
CA ARG A 88 14.96 -43.58 -25.49
C ARG A 88 14.35 -44.81 -24.81
N HIS A 89 13.80 -44.63 -23.61
CA HIS A 89 13.17 -45.66 -22.81
C HIS A 89 11.63 -45.58 -22.80
N PHE A 90 10.98 -44.56 -23.38
CA PHE A 90 9.52 -44.45 -23.38
C PHE A 90 8.91 -44.73 -24.77
N THR A 91 7.88 -45.58 -24.83
CA THR A 91 7.08 -45.81 -26.04
C THR A 91 5.69 -45.22 -25.85
N ALA A 92 5.36 -44.15 -26.60
CA ALA A 92 4.00 -43.62 -26.64
C ALA A 92 3.39 -43.85 -28.02
N LYS A 93 2.20 -44.46 -28.06
CA LYS A 93 1.38 -44.56 -29.27
C LYS A 93 0.76 -43.19 -29.59
N GLU A 94 0.68 -42.86 -30.88
CA GLU A 94 -0.01 -41.67 -31.36
C GLU A 94 -1.48 -41.70 -30.93
N LYS A 95 -1.96 -40.61 -30.32
CA LYS A 95 -3.34 -40.50 -29.86
C LYS A 95 -3.96 -39.20 -30.40
N ARG A 96 -5.10 -39.33 -31.07
CA ARG A 96 -5.94 -38.17 -31.44
C ARG A 96 -6.45 -37.48 -30.17
N TRP A 97 -6.44 -36.15 -30.17
CA TRP A 97 -6.97 -35.33 -29.10
C TRP A 97 -8.44 -35.64 -28.88
N ARG A 98 -8.81 -35.81 -27.61
CA ARG A 98 -10.21 -35.99 -27.20
C ARG A 98 -10.58 -34.87 -26.24
N LEU A 99 -11.89 -34.68 -26.02
CA LEU A 99 -12.40 -33.63 -25.12
C LEU A 99 -11.72 -33.63 -23.74
N HIS A 100 -11.51 -34.81 -23.14
CA HIS A 100 -10.83 -34.92 -21.83
C HIS A 100 -9.38 -34.43 -21.82
N ASP A 101 -8.70 -34.38 -22.97
CA ASP A 101 -7.34 -33.82 -23.08
C ASP A 101 -7.37 -32.29 -23.13
N VAL A 102 -8.40 -31.70 -23.75
CA VAL A 102 -8.65 -30.25 -23.71
C VAL A 102 -9.03 -29.81 -22.29
N VAL A 103 -9.91 -30.57 -21.62
CA VAL A 103 -10.26 -30.33 -20.22
C VAL A 103 -9.03 -30.40 -19.31
N ALA A 104 -8.15 -31.39 -19.53
CA ALA A 104 -6.90 -31.48 -18.78
C ALA A 104 -5.95 -30.30 -19.05
N LEU A 105 -5.83 -29.83 -20.29
CA LEU A 105 -5.04 -28.64 -20.60
C LEU A 105 -5.58 -27.40 -19.86
N LEU A 106 -6.89 -27.15 -19.93
CA LEU A 106 -7.51 -25.99 -19.28
C LEU A 106 -7.45 -26.10 -17.75
N GLY A 107 -7.70 -27.29 -17.20
CA GLY A 107 -7.59 -27.55 -15.77
C GLY A 107 -6.17 -27.38 -15.25
N GLY A 108 -5.17 -27.84 -16.02
CA GLY A 108 -3.76 -27.61 -15.71
C GLY A 108 -3.41 -26.12 -15.74
N ALA A 109 -3.88 -25.39 -16.76
CA ALA A 109 -3.65 -23.96 -16.87
C ALA A 109 -4.26 -23.18 -15.69
N LEU A 110 -5.51 -23.51 -15.33
CA LEU A 110 -6.20 -22.92 -14.18
C LEU A 110 -5.44 -23.19 -12.87
N LEU A 111 -5.03 -24.44 -12.61
CA LEU A 111 -4.28 -24.78 -11.40
C LEU A 111 -2.94 -24.06 -11.35
N GLY A 112 -2.20 -24.02 -12.46
CA GLY A 112 -0.92 -23.31 -12.55
C GLY A 112 -1.09 -21.81 -12.27
N GLY A 113 -2.11 -21.19 -12.86
CA GLY A 113 -2.45 -19.79 -12.61
C GLY A 113 -2.83 -19.53 -11.15
N LEU A 114 -3.66 -20.39 -10.54
CA LEU A 114 -4.06 -20.25 -9.13
C LEU A 114 -2.87 -20.43 -8.16
N ILE A 115 -1.99 -21.41 -8.41
CA ILE A 115 -0.76 -21.60 -7.62
C ILE A 115 0.05 -20.31 -7.62
N ALA A 116 0.22 -19.71 -8.79
CA ALA A 116 0.97 -18.47 -8.94
C ALA A 116 0.29 -17.29 -8.24
N LEU A 117 -1.03 -17.17 -8.41
CA LEU A 117 -1.86 -16.12 -7.81
C LEU A 117 -1.71 -16.14 -6.27
N PHE A 118 -1.88 -17.31 -5.66
CA PHE A 118 -1.81 -17.49 -4.21
C PHE A 118 -0.38 -17.54 -3.64
N PHE A 119 0.66 -17.49 -4.48
CA PHE A 119 2.03 -17.43 -4.01
C PHE A 119 2.68 -16.08 -4.27
N PHE A 120 2.70 -15.62 -5.52
CA PHE A 120 3.44 -14.43 -5.92
C PHE A 120 2.81 -13.14 -5.43
N ILE A 121 1.48 -13.01 -5.47
CA ILE A 121 0.83 -11.78 -4.98
C ILE A 121 1.05 -11.61 -3.47
N PRO A 122 0.75 -12.61 -2.60
CA PRO A 122 1.07 -12.52 -1.17
C PRO A 122 2.54 -12.25 -0.90
N LYS A 123 3.44 -12.90 -1.67
CA LYS A 123 4.88 -12.70 -1.53
C LYS A 123 5.28 -11.24 -1.81
N VAL A 124 4.88 -10.68 -2.94
CA VAL A 124 5.25 -9.31 -3.31
C VAL A 124 4.72 -8.32 -2.29
N ILE A 125 3.48 -8.49 -1.81
CA ILE A 125 2.91 -7.63 -0.76
C ILE A 125 3.72 -7.77 0.54
N SER A 126 3.97 -8.99 1.01
CA SER A 126 4.69 -9.24 2.25
C SER A 126 6.19 -8.87 2.21
N ASP A 127 6.80 -8.85 1.04
CA ASP A 127 8.17 -8.36 0.86
C ASP A 127 8.21 -6.82 0.89
N SER A 128 7.10 -6.16 0.52
CA SER A 128 7.04 -4.71 0.34
C SER A 128 6.58 -3.96 1.59
N VAL A 129 5.64 -4.53 2.33
CA VAL A 129 5.01 -3.91 3.51
C VAL A 129 5.03 -4.87 4.69
N ASP A 130 5.20 -4.33 5.90
CA ASP A 130 5.39 -5.15 7.11
C ASP A 130 4.10 -5.86 7.54
N GLN A 131 3.08 -5.09 7.96
CA GLN A 131 1.78 -5.60 8.37
C GLN A 131 0.67 -4.88 7.61
N VAL A 132 -0.19 -5.66 6.95
CA VAL A 132 -1.37 -5.15 6.26
C VAL A 132 -2.60 -5.71 6.95
N THR A 133 -3.45 -4.82 7.48
CA THR A 133 -4.73 -5.19 8.08
C THR A 133 -5.76 -5.56 7.00
N ALA A 134 -6.84 -6.25 7.36
CA ALA A 134 -7.90 -6.59 6.40
C ALA A 134 -8.43 -5.33 5.69
N ASP A 135 -8.71 -4.27 6.44
CA ASP A 135 -9.24 -3.03 5.88
C ASP A 135 -8.22 -2.29 4.99
N GLN A 136 -6.93 -2.28 5.37
CA GLN A 136 -5.88 -1.73 4.51
C GLN A 136 -5.71 -2.56 3.22
N PHE A 137 -5.82 -3.88 3.31
CA PHE A 137 -5.78 -4.75 2.13
C PHE A 137 -6.96 -4.47 1.19
N LEU A 138 -8.17 -4.34 1.73
CA LEU A 138 -9.37 -3.97 0.97
C LEU A 138 -9.25 -2.55 0.38
N PHE A 139 -8.66 -1.61 1.10
CA PHE A 139 -8.36 -0.25 0.61
C PHE A 139 -7.48 -0.30 -0.64
N ILE A 140 -6.36 -1.01 -0.58
CA ILE A 140 -5.44 -1.15 -1.72
C ILE A 140 -6.15 -1.79 -2.92
N LEU A 141 -7.01 -2.79 -2.68
CA LEU A 141 -7.75 -3.48 -3.75
C LEU A 141 -8.81 -2.59 -4.44
N PHE A 142 -9.53 -1.75 -3.68
CA PHE A 142 -10.66 -0.98 -4.22
C PHE A 142 -10.32 0.44 -4.68
N GLN A 143 -9.25 1.04 -4.16
CA GLN A 143 -8.91 2.46 -4.41
C GLN A 143 -7.75 2.67 -5.40
N GLY A 144 -7.24 1.59 -6.01
CA GLY A 144 -6.07 1.60 -6.91
C GLY A 144 -6.24 2.28 -8.28
N ASN A 145 -7.22 3.17 -8.47
CA ASN A 145 -7.54 3.79 -9.76
C ASN A 145 -6.79 5.11 -10.06
N GLY A 146 -5.81 5.51 -9.23
CA GLY A 146 -4.96 6.68 -9.48
C GLY A 146 -3.87 6.46 -10.53
N GLU A 147 -3.41 7.54 -11.17
CA GLU A 147 -2.25 7.47 -12.08
C GLU A 147 -0.98 7.04 -11.30
N THR A 148 -0.37 5.93 -11.71
CA THR A 148 0.93 5.49 -11.20
C THR A 148 2.02 5.71 -12.23
N THR A 149 3.29 5.74 -11.81
CA THR A 149 4.41 5.89 -12.76
C THR A 149 4.49 4.68 -13.70
N PRO A 150 4.91 4.86 -14.96
CA PRO A 150 5.13 3.74 -15.88
C PRO A 150 6.05 2.66 -15.30
N GLN A 151 7.01 3.06 -14.48
CA GLN A 151 7.94 2.18 -13.76
C GLN A 151 7.18 1.31 -12.76
N ARG A 152 6.32 1.89 -11.92
CA ARG A 152 5.51 1.14 -10.94
C ARG A 152 4.49 0.22 -11.60
N ALA A 153 3.79 0.69 -12.63
CA ALA A 153 2.89 -0.15 -13.43
C ALA A 153 3.63 -1.38 -14.00
N LEU A 154 4.87 -1.15 -14.44
CA LEU A 154 5.71 -2.20 -14.97
C LEU A 154 6.25 -3.15 -13.89
N GLU A 155 6.56 -2.67 -12.68
CA GLU A 155 6.92 -3.54 -11.53
C GLU A 155 5.77 -4.50 -11.24
N PHE A 156 4.55 -3.96 -11.16
CA PHE A 156 3.34 -4.76 -10.96
C PHE A 156 3.20 -5.86 -12.02
N VAL A 157 3.36 -5.51 -13.31
CA VAL A 157 3.29 -6.49 -14.40
C VAL A 157 4.36 -7.57 -14.27
N ASN A 158 5.61 -7.20 -13.95
CA ASN A 158 6.72 -8.15 -13.85
C ASN A 158 6.62 -9.06 -12.62
N LEU A 159 6.20 -8.53 -11.48
CA LEU A 159 6.23 -9.23 -10.19
C LEU A 159 4.94 -10.01 -9.90
N MET A 160 3.79 -9.54 -10.40
CA MET A 160 2.48 -10.15 -10.10
C MET A 160 1.84 -10.82 -11.32
N VAL A 161 1.78 -10.14 -12.48
CA VAL A 161 1.03 -10.65 -13.65
C VAL A 161 1.82 -11.70 -14.42
N ALA A 162 3.08 -11.42 -14.74
CA ALA A 162 3.88 -12.29 -15.59
C ALA A 162 4.09 -13.69 -15.01
N PRO A 163 4.41 -13.88 -13.70
CA PRO A 163 4.54 -15.21 -13.11
C PRO A 163 3.25 -16.03 -13.21
N VAL A 164 2.09 -15.38 -13.09
CA VAL A 164 0.77 -16.02 -13.21
C VAL A 164 0.55 -16.55 -14.62
N VAL A 165 0.81 -15.72 -15.64
CA VAL A 165 0.69 -16.14 -17.04
C VAL A 165 1.63 -17.31 -17.34
N TRP A 166 2.89 -17.23 -16.92
CA TRP A 166 3.87 -18.27 -17.20
C TRP A 166 3.56 -19.59 -16.49
N LEU A 167 3.13 -19.56 -15.24
CA LEU A 167 2.75 -20.79 -14.54
C LEU A 167 1.42 -21.37 -15.04
N ALA A 168 0.50 -20.55 -15.54
CA ALA A 168 -0.66 -21.07 -16.26
C ALA A 168 -0.22 -21.82 -17.54
N LEU A 169 0.74 -21.29 -18.29
CA LEU A 169 1.28 -21.99 -19.47
C LEU A 169 2.04 -23.28 -19.11
N VAL A 170 2.80 -23.28 -18.01
CA VAL A 170 3.45 -24.49 -17.48
C VAL A 170 2.39 -25.52 -17.05
N GLY A 171 1.35 -25.10 -16.33
CA GLY A 171 0.23 -25.96 -15.95
C GLY A 171 -0.50 -26.54 -17.16
N ALA A 172 -0.70 -25.75 -18.21
CA ALA A 172 -1.24 -26.23 -19.49
C ALA A 172 -0.37 -27.35 -20.08
N CYS A 173 0.96 -27.20 -20.03
CA CYS A 173 1.90 -28.23 -20.48
C CYS A 173 1.81 -29.51 -19.64
N VAL A 174 1.58 -29.41 -18.31
CA VAL A 174 1.32 -30.57 -17.44
C VAL A 174 0.03 -31.28 -17.84
N GLY A 175 -1.02 -30.53 -18.20
CA GLY A 175 -2.28 -31.08 -18.72
C GLY A 175 -2.11 -31.96 -19.97
N LEU A 176 -1.08 -31.69 -20.77
CA LEU A 176 -0.72 -32.43 -21.98
C LEU A 176 0.06 -33.73 -21.72
N ILE A 177 0.45 -34.01 -20.48
CA ILE A 177 1.14 -35.26 -20.14
C ILE A 177 0.21 -36.46 -20.34
N SER A 178 0.72 -37.52 -20.97
CA SER A 178 -0.04 -38.75 -21.16
C SER A 178 -0.30 -39.45 -19.82
N SER A 179 -1.52 -39.99 -19.63
CA SER A 179 -1.89 -40.63 -18.36
C SER A 179 -1.14 -41.93 -18.09
N ASP A 180 -0.78 -42.69 -19.13
CA ASP A 180 0.03 -43.90 -18.99
C ASP A 180 1.36 -43.69 -19.71
N LEU A 181 2.47 -43.86 -18.98
CA LEU A 181 3.82 -43.91 -19.54
C LEU A 181 4.28 -45.35 -19.57
N ILE A 182 4.70 -45.82 -20.74
CA ILE A 182 5.24 -47.16 -20.92
C ILE A 182 6.75 -47.03 -21.11
N VAL A 183 7.51 -47.60 -20.19
CA VAL A 183 8.97 -47.67 -20.22
C VAL A 183 9.38 -49.04 -20.74
N SER A 184 9.99 -49.08 -21.93
CA SER A 184 10.61 -50.27 -22.50
C SER A 184 12.12 -50.13 -22.40
N LYS A 185 12.81 -51.17 -21.92
CA LYS A 185 14.25 -51.28 -22.14
C LYS A 185 14.42 -51.61 -23.63
N LYS A 186 14.95 -50.70 -24.45
CA LYS A 186 15.46 -51.12 -25.75
C LYS A 186 16.67 -52.00 -25.48
N SER A 187 16.54 -53.30 -25.70
CA SER A 187 17.69 -54.18 -25.82
C SER A 187 18.52 -53.67 -27.00
N ASN A 188 19.71 -53.14 -26.72
CA ASN A 188 20.75 -53.11 -27.73
C ASN A 188 21.36 -54.51 -27.71
N ALA A 189 20.89 -55.41 -28.56
CA ALA A 189 21.66 -56.63 -28.78
C ALA A 189 21.35 -57.21 -30.16
N GLU A 190 22.40 -57.42 -30.96
CA GLU A 190 22.43 -58.48 -31.96
C GLU A 190 22.44 -59.89 -31.31
N SER A 191 22.20 -60.01 -30.01
CA SER A 191 22.08 -61.29 -29.33
C SER A 191 20.83 -61.39 -28.44
N ALA A 192 19.94 -62.26 -28.90
CA ALA A 192 18.98 -63.09 -28.18
C ALA A 192 17.93 -62.44 -27.25
N GLU A 193 16.67 -62.59 -27.68
CA GLU A 193 15.50 -62.98 -26.88
C GLU A 193 15.61 -62.83 -25.35
N SER A 194 15.40 -61.61 -24.88
CA SER A 194 14.82 -61.40 -23.56
C SER A 194 13.63 -60.47 -23.76
N GLU A 195 12.41 -61.03 -23.71
CA GLU A 195 11.19 -60.25 -23.61
C GLU A 195 11.22 -59.44 -22.31
N SER A 196 11.81 -58.24 -22.36
CA SER A 196 11.75 -57.33 -21.23
C SER A 196 10.31 -56.82 -21.13
N THR A 197 9.56 -57.28 -20.13
CA THR A 197 8.22 -56.73 -19.82
C THR A 197 8.33 -55.23 -19.61
N PRO A 198 7.60 -54.39 -20.37
CA PRO A 198 7.69 -52.95 -20.24
C PRO A 198 7.10 -52.49 -18.90
N TYR A 199 7.82 -51.64 -18.18
CA TYR A 199 7.32 -51.02 -16.97
C TYR A 199 6.26 -49.97 -17.32
N ARG A 200 5.02 -50.18 -16.90
CA ARG A 200 3.92 -49.24 -17.17
C ARG A 200 3.61 -48.40 -15.93
N PHE A 201 3.93 -47.12 -15.99
CA PHE A 201 3.52 -46.13 -15.01
C PHE A 201 2.14 -45.63 -15.40
N ARG A 202 1.12 -46.08 -14.66
CA ARG A 202 -0.28 -45.66 -14.87
C ARG A 202 -0.56 -44.40 -14.08
N HIS A 203 -1.54 -43.63 -14.53
CA HIS A 203 -2.03 -42.42 -13.84
C HIS A 203 -1.00 -41.30 -13.63
N VAL A 204 0.05 -41.21 -14.46
CA VAL A 204 1.12 -40.20 -14.32
C VAL A 204 0.55 -38.78 -14.37
N ARG A 205 -0.35 -38.51 -15.31
CA ARG A 205 -1.09 -37.24 -15.35
C ARG A 205 -1.84 -37.00 -14.04
N GLY A 206 -2.53 -38.01 -13.52
CA GLY A 206 -3.23 -37.93 -12.24
C GLY A 206 -2.29 -37.60 -11.07
N VAL A 207 -1.11 -38.23 -11.01
CA VAL A 207 -0.07 -37.93 -10.01
C VAL A 207 0.44 -36.50 -10.16
N ALA A 208 0.67 -36.02 -11.38
CA ALA A 208 1.09 -34.64 -11.63
C ALA A 208 0.01 -33.63 -11.20
N PHE A 209 -1.27 -33.90 -11.49
CA PHE A 209 -2.38 -33.09 -10.99
C PHE A 209 -2.47 -33.12 -9.46
N ALA A 210 -2.32 -34.30 -8.84
CA ALA A 210 -2.30 -34.42 -7.38
C ALA A 210 -1.16 -33.60 -6.76
N ALA A 211 0.03 -33.59 -7.38
CA ALA A 211 1.13 -32.74 -6.97
C ALA A 211 0.80 -31.25 -7.13
N MET A 212 0.20 -30.84 -8.25
CA MET A 212 -0.26 -29.45 -8.45
C MET A 212 -1.31 -29.04 -7.42
N PHE A 213 -2.25 -29.92 -7.07
CA PHE A 213 -3.23 -29.67 -6.01
C PHE A 213 -2.56 -29.53 -4.64
N ALA A 214 -1.57 -30.36 -4.33
CA ALA A 214 -0.80 -30.24 -3.09
C ALA A 214 -0.03 -28.91 -3.03
N ILE A 215 0.58 -28.49 -4.15
CA ILE A 215 1.25 -27.18 -4.26
C ILE A 215 0.22 -26.06 -4.10
N LEU A 216 -0.93 -26.15 -4.75
CA LEU A 216 -2.00 -25.16 -4.61
C LEU A 216 -2.48 -25.06 -3.16
N ALA A 217 -2.69 -26.19 -2.48
CA ALA A 217 -3.03 -26.19 -1.06
C ALA A 217 -1.95 -25.51 -0.20
N GLY A 218 -0.66 -25.75 -0.52
CA GLY A 218 0.47 -25.07 0.09
C GLY A 218 0.47 -23.56 -0.18
N SER A 219 0.26 -23.13 -1.43
CA SER A 219 0.17 -21.72 -1.83
C SER A 219 -1.01 -21.01 -1.18
N VAL A 220 -2.19 -21.64 -1.13
CA VAL A 220 -3.36 -21.11 -0.41
C VAL A 220 -3.05 -20.99 1.08
N SER A 221 -2.47 -22.02 1.70
CA SER A 221 -2.06 -21.93 3.10
C SER A 221 -1.02 -20.83 3.35
N TYR A 222 -0.11 -20.59 2.41
CA TYR A 222 0.84 -19.48 2.47
C TYR A 222 0.10 -18.14 2.38
N ALA A 223 -0.77 -17.96 1.40
CA ALA A 223 -1.58 -16.75 1.25
C ALA A 223 -2.36 -16.40 2.53
N PHE A 224 -3.02 -17.38 3.16
CA PHE A 224 -3.77 -17.19 4.40
C PHE A 224 -2.90 -16.92 5.64
N ARG A 225 -1.62 -17.29 5.61
CA ARG A 225 -0.65 -16.96 6.67
C ARG A 225 0.01 -15.61 6.46
N THR A 226 0.08 -15.16 5.21
CA THR A 226 0.82 -13.96 4.80
C THR A 226 -0.08 -12.74 4.65
N LEU A 227 -1.32 -12.92 4.19
CA LEU A 227 -2.31 -11.87 4.01
C LEU A 227 -3.47 -12.05 5.00
N PRO A 228 -4.20 -10.96 5.35
CA PRO A 228 -5.30 -10.99 6.32
C PRO A 228 -6.59 -11.60 5.75
N LEU A 229 -6.50 -12.64 4.90
CA LEU A 229 -7.65 -13.24 4.21
C LEU A 229 -8.67 -13.84 5.17
N ALA A 230 -8.19 -14.48 6.25
CA ALA A 230 -9.05 -15.03 7.28
C ALA A 230 -9.86 -13.93 8.00
N ASP A 231 -9.26 -12.76 8.22
CA ASP A 231 -9.91 -11.65 8.91
C ASP A 231 -10.93 -10.96 8.00
N ILE A 232 -10.64 -10.81 6.70
CA ILE A 232 -11.62 -10.35 5.69
C ILE A 232 -12.87 -11.24 5.70
N ILE A 233 -12.69 -12.57 5.74
CA ILE A 233 -13.80 -13.51 5.80
C ILE A 233 -14.55 -13.37 7.13
N ARG A 234 -13.85 -13.27 8.26
CA ARG A 234 -14.47 -13.10 9.58
C ARG A 234 -15.31 -11.83 9.68
N GLN A 235 -14.88 -10.72 9.06
CA GLN A 235 -15.61 -9.46 9.03
C GLN A 235 -17.01 -9.59 8.37
N GLN A 236 -17.23 -10.60 7.53
CA GLN A 236 -18.56 -10.86 6.95
C GLN A 236 -19.56 -11.43 7.97
N PHE A 237 -19.08 -12.05 9.06
CA PHE A 237 -19.90 -12.82 9.99
C PHE A 237 -19.83 -12.34 11.44
N VAL A 238 -18.82 -11.55 11.80
CA VAL A 238 -18.59 -11.09 13.17
C VAL A 238 -18.76 -9.57 13.25
N THR A 239 -19.70 -9.15 14.09
CA THR A 239 -20.01 -7.74 14.32
C THR A 239 -19.57 -7.25 15.71
N SER A 240 -19.38 -5.94 15.85
CA SER A 240 -19.20 -5.25 17.13
C SER A 240 -20.10 -4.02 17.23
N SER A 241 -20.67 -3.78 18.42
CA SER A 241 -21.37 -2.54 18.77
C SER A 241 -20.42 -1.46 19.30
N TYR A 242 -19.14 -1.78 19.55
CA TYR A 242 -18.24 -0.93 20.32
C TYR A 242 -18.14 0.51 19.81
N ILE A 243 -18.07 0.71 18.48
CA ILE A 243 -18.07 2.06 17.91
C ILE A 243 -19.38 2.78 18.26
N GLY A 244 -20.54 2.18 17.96
CA GLY A 244 -21.83 2.80 18.25
C GLY A 244 -22.06 3.08 19.74
N ASP A 245 -21.59 2.21 20.63
CA ASP A 245 -21.75 2.37 22.07
C ASP A 245 -20.87 3.49 22.66
N ASN A 246 -19.79 3.88 21.96
CA ASN A 246 -18.81 4.86 22.45
C ASN A 246 -18.76 6.15 21.61
N PHE A 247 -19.39 6.17 20.44
CA PHE A 247 -19.37 7.29 19.51
C PHE A 247 -20.34 8.39 19.96
N VAL A 248 -19.82 9.58 20.18
CA VAL A 248 -20.62 10.77 20.49
C VAL A 248 -20.84 11.54 19.18
N MET A 249 -22.09 11.56 18.70
CA MET A 249 -22.40 12.29 17.45
C MET A 249 -22.03 13.77 17.59
N PRO A 250 -21.19 14.30 16.68
CA PRO A 250 -20.89 15.72 16.65
C PRO A 250 -22.11 16.46 16.07
N THR A 251 -22.69 17.36 16.85
CA THR A 251 -23.90 18.13 16.49
C THR A 251 -23.70 19.61 16.84
N ALA A 252 -24.53 20.48 16.27
CA ALA A 252 -24.53 21.90 16.65
C ALA A 252 -24.89 22.15 18.13
N SER A 253 -25.49 21.17 18.82
CA SER A 253 -25.78 21.30 20.26
C SER A 253 -24.56 21.13 21.16
N ASN A 254 -23.63 20.23 20.81
CA ASN A 254 -22.47 19.88 21.63
C ASN A 254 -21.13 20.41 21.08
N VAL A 255 -21.10 20.99 19.87
CA VAL A 255 -19.91 21.64 19.31
C VAL A 255 -20.25 23.08 18.94
N LYS A 256 -19.55 24.04 19.57
CA LYS A 256 -19.76 25.48 19.33
C LYS A 256 -18.44 26.17 19.03
N LEU A 257 -18.29 26.65 17.80
CA LEU A 257 -17.16 27.46 17.39
C LEU A 257 -17.19 28.85 18.08
N PRO A 258 -16.03 29.47 18.33
CA PRO A 258 -15.98 30.79 18.94
C PRO A 258 -16.42 31.89 17.97
N ASP A 259 -16.95 33.00 18.50
CA ASP A 259 -17.33 34.17 17.69
C ASP A 259 -16.11 34.75 16.96
N LYS A 260 -14.98 34.88 17.68
CA LYS A 260 -13.69 35.26 17.08
C LYS A 260 -13.00 34.00 16.52
N LYS A 261 -13.21 33.79 15.22
CA LYS A 261 -12.58 32.72 14.44
C LYS A 261 -11.06 32.89 14.34
N ARG A 262 -10.36 31.76 14.30
CA ARG A 262 -8.90 31.66 14.08
C ARG A 262 -8.63 30.85 12.82
N ASN A 263 -7.55 31.12 12.13
CA ASN A 263 -7.11 30.27 11.02
C ASN A 263 -6.60 28.94 11.56
N LEU A 264 -6.74 27.89 10.77
CA LEU A 264 -6.23 26.56 11.05
C LEU A 264 -5.33 26.11 9.91
N ILE A 265 -4.13 25.64 10.24
CA ILE A 265 -3.23 24.97 9.31
C ILE A 265 -2.95 23.58 9.86
N HIS A 266 -3.13 22.53 9.06
CA HIS A 266 -2.79 21.16 9.42
C HIS A 266 -1.81 20.59 8.40
N ILE A 267 -0.60 20.26 8.86
CA ILE A 267 0.45 19.64 8.07
C ILE A 267 0.55 18.17 8.47
N TYR A 268 0.16 17.28 7.56
CA TYR A 268 0.43 15.85 7.64
C TYR A 268 1.82 15.57 7.07
N MET A 269 2.67 14.97 7.89
CA MET A 269 4.02 14.56 7.53
C MET A 269 4.01 13.05 7.26
N GLU A 270 4.10 12.66 5.99
CA GLU A 270 4.06 11.26 5.53
C GLU A 270 5.10 10.40 6.27
N SER A 271 4.64 9.34 6.93
CA SER A 271 5.48 8.35 7.59
C SER A 271 6.45 8.90 8.67
N ILE A 272 6.28 10.14 9.14
CA ILE A 272 7.18 10.74 10.14
C ILE A 272 6.78 10.37 11.57
N GLU A 273 7.70 9.74 12.30
CA GLU A 273 7.45 9.19 13.62
C GLU A 273 8.55 9.49 14.64
N ASN A 274 8.17 9.47 15.93
CA ASN A 274 9.06 9.80 17.05
C ASN A 274 10.27 8.87 17.17
N SER A 275 10.20 7.69 16.55
CA SER A 275 11.30 6.72 16.61
C SER A 275 12.56 7.16 15.87
N PHE A 276 12.45 8.17 15.00
CA PHE A 276 13.58 8.82 14.34
C PHE A 276 14.28 9.89 15.21
N TYR A 277 13.74 10.21 16.38
CA TYR A 277 14.47 10.96 17.40
C TYR A 277 15.52 10.08 18.09
N SER A 278 16.44 10.72 18.80
CA SER A 278 17.37 10.02 19.68
C SER A 278 16.68 9.47 20.93
N LYS A 279 17.25 8.42 21.54
CA LYS A 279 16.71 7.76 22.76
C LYS A 279 16.47 8.71 23.93
N ASP A 280 17.33 9.72 24.12
CA ASP A 280 17.17 10.72 25.18
C ASP A 280 15.92 11.59 24.99
N LEU A 281 15.50 11.79 23.74
CA LEU A 281 14.24 12.46 23.37
C LEU A 281 13.04 11.52 23.29
N GLY A 282 13.21 10.20 23.44
CA GLY A 282 12.15 9.18 23.41
C GLY A 282 12.09 8.34 22.13
N GLY A 283 13.01 8.57 21.18
CA GLY A 283 13.10 7.76 19.95
C GLY A 283 13.87 6.46 20.11
N TYR A 284 14.25 5.83 18.99
CA TYR A 284 14.88 4.51 18.97
C TYR A 284 16.40 4.53 18.75
N THR A 285 16.91 5.53 18.02
CA THR A 285 18.32 5.62 17.61
C THR A 285 19.19 6.33 18.66
N ASP A 286 20.52 6.12 18.64
CA ASP A 286 21.46 6.82 19.54
C ASP A 286 21.78 8.26 19.09
N TYR A 287 21.34 8.63 17.90
CA TYR A 287 21.47 9.96 17.30
C TYR A 287 20.11 10.44 16.80
N ASN A 288 19.98 11.76 16.60
CA ASN A 288 18.73 12.37 16.20
C ASN A 288 18.70 12.64 14.69
N VAL A 289 17.74 12.04 13.96
CA VAL A 289 17.55 12.26 12.51
C VAL A 289 16.74 13.53 12.23
N MET A 290 15.97 14.01 13.22
CA MET A 290 15.03 15.14 13.08
C MET A 290 15.35 16.33 14.02
N PRO A 291 16.54 16.94 13.94
CA PRO A 291 16.96 17.95 14.91
C PRO A 291 16.17 19.28 14.84
N GLU A 292 15.78 19.75 13.65
CA GLU A 292 14.97 20.96 13.50
C GLU A 292 13.56 20.75 14.06
N LEU A 293 12.94 19.60 13.76
CA LEU A 293 11.61 19.27 14.28
C LEU A 293 11.65 19.10 15.80
N ALA A 294 12.71 18.52 16.37
CA ALA A 294 12.87 18.43 17.83
C ALA A 294 12.83 19.81 18.51
N LYS A 295 13.50 20.82 17.93
CA LYS A 295 13.47 22.21 18.42
C LYS A 295 12.10 22.85 18.26
N LEU A 296 11.39 22.54 17.17
CA LEU A 296 10.03 23.03 16.97
C LEU A 296 9.05 22.44 17.99
N THR A 297 9.21 21.15 18.34
CA THR A 297 8.40 20.47 19.36
C THR A 297 8.48 21.19 20.71
N GLU A 298 9.64 21.72 21.10
CA GLU A 298 9.82 22.49 22.35
C GLU A 298 9.02 23.79 22.40
N ARG A 299 8.67 24.37 21.24
CA ARG A 299 7.92 25.63 21.12
C ARG A 299 6.41 25.44 21.13
N GLY A 300 5.93 24.21 20.92
CA GLY A 300 4.52 23.87 20.81
C GLY A 300 4.01 23.00 21.96
N VAL A 301 2.76 22.57 21.85
CA VAL A 301 2.19 21.51 22.66
C VAL A 301 2.37 20.18 21.94
N SER A 302 2.91 19.18 22.63
CA SER A 302 3.03 17.81 22.16
C SER A 302 2.52 16.85 23.23
N PHE A 303 1.54 16.02 22.87
CA PHE A 303 0.98 14.99 23.72
C PHE A 303 1.81 13.70 23.58
N SER A 304 2.12 13.04 24.68
CA SER A 304 2.99 11.87 24.69
C SER A 304 2.45 10.76 25.58
N HIS A 305 2.62 9.53 25.10
CA HIS A 305 2.36 8.31 25.87
C HIS A 305 3.51 7.92 26.82
N THR A 306 4.56 8.73 26.87
CA THR A 306 5.71 8.59 27.77
C THR A 306 5.99 9.91 28.49
N ASP A 307 7.06 9.94 29.29
CA ASP A 307 7.62 11.15 29.91
C ASP A 307 8.40 12.03 28.91
N ARG A 308 8.74 11.51 27.73
CA ARG A 308 9.54 12.17 26.68
C ARG A 308 8.68 12.55 25.46
N TYR A 309 9.28 12.71 24.27
CA TYR A 309 8.50 12.76 23.03
C TYR A 309 7.89 11.40 22.72
N GLY A 310 6.75 11.45 22.06
CA GLY A 310 5.88 10.31 21.81
C GLY A 310 4.63 10.79 21.11
N GLY A 311 3.73 9.87 20.84
CA GLY A 311 2.54 10.18 20.06
C GLY A 311 1.36 9.25 20.35
N PRO A 312 0.32 9.30 19.50
CA PRO A 312 -0.84 8.43 19.61
C PRO A 312 -0.47 6.98 19.34
N GLN A 313 -1.23 6.08 19.95
CA GLN A 313 -1.25 4.65 19.62
C GLN A 313 -1.93 4.47 18.26
N GLN A 314 -1.19 3.98 17.26
CA GLN A 314 -1.79 3.62 15.98
C GLN A 314 -2.65 2.36 16.17
N LEU A 315 -3.94 2.48 15.90
CA LEU A 315 -4.92 1.41 16.06
C LEU A 315 -5.28 0.80 14.71
N TYR A 316 -6.10 -0.24 14.77
CA TYR A 316 -6.66 -0.90 13.60
C TYR A 316 -7.39 0.10 12.70
N ALA A 317 -7.16 0.01 11.39
CA ALA A 317 -7.74 0.89 10.38
C ALA A 317 -7.47 2.40 10.61
N THR A 318 -6.31 2.74 11.18
CA THR A 318 -5.77 4.12 11.25
C THR A 318 -4.33 4.22 10.73
N GLY A 319 -3.86 3.21 9.97
CA GLY A 319 -2.43 2.96 9.72
C GLY A 319 -1.90 3.32 8.34
N HIS A 320 -2.56 4.22 7.62
CA HIS A 320 -2.10 4.81 6.36
C HIS A 320 -2.69 6.23 6.21
N SER A 321 -2.18 7.04 5.29
CA SER A 321 -2.40 8.49 5.25
C SER A 321 -3.89 8.86 5.24
N VAL A 322 -4.66 8.27 4.32
CA VAL A 322 -6.12 8.48 4.25
C VAL A 322 -6.85 8.06 5.53
N ALA A 323 -6.48 6.92 6.14
CA ALA A 323 -7.10 6.48 7.38
C ALA A 323 -6.75 7.38 8.57
N ALA A 324 -5.56 7.98 8.58
CA ALA A 324 -5.17 8.97 9.56
C ALA A 324 -5.95 10.27 9.40
N MET A 325 -6.12 10.74 8.16
CA MET A 325 -6.96 11.91 7.85
C MET A 325 -8.41 11.71 8.30
N VAL A 326 -8.99 10.54 8.00
CA VAL A 326 -10.35 10.18 8.46
C VAL A 326 -10.39 10.14 9.99
N ALA A 327 -9.44 9.47 10.64
CA ALA A 327 -9.41 9.37 12.10
C ALA A 327 -9.31 10.74 12.77
N MET A 328 -8.35 11.56 12.38
CA MET A 328 -8.14 12.89 12.97
C MET A 328 -9.24 13.88 12.58
N GLY A 329 -9.86 13.74 11.40
CA GLY A 329 -10.88 14.66 10.89
C GLY A 329 -12.30 14.36 11.34
N SER A 330 -12.65 13.10 11.62
CA SER A 330 -14.01 12.65 11.95
C SER A 330 -14.12 11.90 13.29
N GLY A 331 -12.99 11.59 13.93
CA GLY A 331 -12.97 10.87 15.20
C GLY A 331 -13.33 9.38 15.10
N THR A 332 -13.09 8.72 13.95
CA THR A 332 -13.35 7.28 13.78
C THR A 332 -12.27 6.59 12.93
N PRO A 333 -11.95 5.29 13.15
CA PRO A 333 -11.16 4.53 12.19
C PRO A 333 -11.84 4.45 10.81
N MET A 334 -11.04 4.21 9.76
CA MET A 334 -11.51 4.08 8.38
C MET A 334 -11.79 2.61 8.04
N LEU A 335 -12.96 2.10 8.43
CA LEU A 335 -13.34 0.70 8.19
C LEU A 335 -13.75 0.49 6.72
N ALA A 336 -13.11 -0.47 6.07
CA ALA A 336 -13.45 -1.04 4.77
C ALA A 336 -14.58 -2.07 4.84
N SER A 337 -14.68 -2.83 5.94
CA SER A 337 -15.67 -3.92 6.06
C SER A 337 -17.10 -3.41 5.97
N GLY A 338 -17.90 -3.93 5.02
CA GLY A 338 -19.27 -3.45 4.75
C GLY A 338 -19.37 -2.36 3.68
N ALA A 339 -18.24 -1.90 3.11
CA ALA A 339 -18.23 -0.97 1.98
C ALA A 339 -18.72 -1.62 0.67
N GLY A 340 -20.05 -1.61 0.45
CA GLY A 340 -20.68 -1.74 -0.87
C GLY A 340 -20.32 -2.97 -1.71
N ASN A 341 -20.73 -2.96 -2.98
CA ASN A 341 -20.59 -4.05 -3.95
C ASN A 341 -19.14 -4.38 -4.41
N GLY A 342 -18.12 -3.93 -3.68
CA GLY A 342 -16.71 -4.22 -3.96
C GLY A 342 -16.12 -3.45 -5.14
N THR A 343 -16.73 -2.35 -5.60
CA THR A 343 -16.14 -1.52 -6.69
C THR A 343 -15.52 -0.20 -6.21
N GLN A 344 -15.93 0.33 -5.05
CA GLN A 344 -15.37 1.54 -4.43
C GLN A 344 -15.46 1.43 -2.91
N MET A 345 -14.45 1.92 -2.20
CA MET A 345 -14.51 2.04 -0.74
C MET A 345 -15.36 3.27 -0.37
N SER A 346 -16.30 3.09 0.56
CA SER A 346 -17.13 4.16 1.09
C SER A 346 -16.52 4.69 2.38
N PHE A 347 -16.30 6.00 2.47
CA PHE A 347 -15.87 6.66 3.70
C PHE A 347 -17.02 6.73 4.72
N PRO A 348 -16.70 7.00 6.01
CA PRO A 348 -17.74 7.33 6.96
C PRO A 348 -18.30 8.72 6.65
N ASP A 349 -19.62 8.85 6.71
CA ASP A 349 -20.37 10.08 6.49
C ASP A 349 -20.74 10.75 7.83
N PHE A 350 -19.72 10.96 8.69
CA PHE A 350 -19.87 11.71 9.94
C PHE A 350 -19.42 13.16 9.72
N PRO A 351 -20.00 14.15 10.42
CA PRO A 351 -19.49 15.53 10.38
C PRO A 351 -18.02 15.61 10.80
N THR A 352 -17.23 16.32 10.01
CA THR A 352 -15.77 16.44 10.17
C THR A 352 -15.36 17.86 10.58
N ILE A 353 -14.09 18.07 10.94
CA ILE A 353 -13.50 19.41 11.12
C ILE A 353 -13.77 20.28 9.88
N GLY A 354 -13.63 19.70 8.68
CA GLY A 354 -13.90 20.34 7.41
C GLY A 354 -15.31 20.90 7.32
N ASP A 355 -16.31 20.08 7.64
CA ASP A 355 -17.73 20.45 7.61
C ASP A 355 -18.01 21.63 8.56
N TYR A 356 -17.56 21.54 9.81
CA TYR A 356 -17.75 22.61 10.80
C TYR A 356 -17.15 23.94 10.36
N LEU A 357 -15.93 23.92 9.80
CA LEU A 357 -15.25 25.13 9.38
C LEU A 357 -15.85 25.69 8.09
N HIS A 358 -16.22 24.84 7.13
CA HIS A 358 -16.91 25.25 5.93
C HIS A 358 -18.25 25.93 6.24
N ASP A 359 -19.09 25.30 7.07
CA ASP A 359 -20.39 25.85 7.50
C ASP A 359 -20.21 27.17 8.28
N ALA A 360 -19.09 27.32 8.97
CA ALA A 360 -18.69 28.56 9.61
C ALA A 360 -18.08 29.59 8.65
N GLY A 361 -18.08 29.36 7.34
CA GLY A 361 -17.64 30.31 6.32
C GLY A 361 -16.12 30.41 6.14
N TYR A 362 -15.36 29.39 6.57
CA TYR A 362 -13.94 29.32 6.29
C TYR A 362 -13.68 29.08 4.80
N ALA A 363 -12.54 29.57 4.30
CA ALA A 363 -11.97 29.03 3.06
C ALA A 363 -11.23 27.72 3.38
N THR A 364 -11.61 26.62 2.73
CA THR A 364 -11.02 25.29 2.92
C THR A 364 -10.14 24.91 1.73
N ASP A 365 -8.90 24.52 1.99
CA ASP A 365 -7.92 24.14 0.97
C ASP A 365 -7.20 22.85 1.39
N PHE A 366 -7.13 21.88 0.48
CA PHE A 366 -6.38 20.64 0.66
C PHE A 366 -5.30 20.55 -0.41
N MET A 367 -4.04 20.41 0.01
CA MET A 367 -2.88 20.37 -0.88
C MET A 367 -2.10 19.07 -0.72
N VAL A 368 -1.82 18.41 -1.84
CA VAL A 368 -1.02 17.19 -1.89
C VAL A 368 -0.21 17.16 -3.19
N GLY A 369 1.01 16.61 -3.14
CA GLY A 369 1.87 16.52 -4.33
C GLY A 369 1.39 15.49 -5.37
N SER A 370 0.64 14.49 -4.94
CA SER A 370 0.18 13.36 -5.75
C SER A 370 -1.17 13.64 -6.45
N ASP A 371 -1.67 12.66 -7.19
CA ASP A 371 -3.02 12.68 -7.74
C ASP A 371 -4.03 12.31 -6.65
N SER A 372 -4.77 13.30 -6.17
CA SER A 372 -5.72 13.14 -5.05
C SER A 372 -6.91 12.21 -5.35
N ARG A 373 -7.11 11.80 -6.61
CA ARG A 373 -8.07 10.74 -6.97
C ARG A 373 -7.65 9.38 -6.40
N TRP A 374 -6.35 9.16 -6.22
CA TRP A 374 -5.86 7.95 -5.57
C TRP A 374 -6.34 7.92 -4.12
N GLY A 375 -6.80 6.76 -3.66
CA GLY A 375 -7.29 6.63 -2.29
C GLY A 375 -8.64 7.33 -2.04
N GLY A 376 -9.27 7.95 -3.04
CA GLY A 376 -10.55 8.65 -2.89
C GLY A 376 -10.48 9.96 -2.09
N VAL A 377 -9.27 10.47 -1.83
CA VAL A 377 -9.02 11.61 -0.93
C VAL A 377 -9.67 12.90 -1.45
N LYS A 378 -9.61 13.12 -2.76
CA LYS A 378 -10.28 14.22 -3.45
C LYS A 378 -11.77 14.26 -3.13
N ASP A 379 -12.44 13.11 -3.25
CA ASP A 379 -13.88 13.00 -3.10
C ASP A 379 -14.27 13.12 -1.63
N TYR A 380 -13.48 12.52 -0.72
CA TYR A 380 -13.63 12.70 0.72
C TYR A 380 -13.59 14.18 1.14
N TYR A 381 -12.54 14.93 0.77
CA TYR A 381 -12.45 16.35 1.16
C TYR A 381 -13.42 17.28 0.43
N ARG A 382 -13.87 16.92 -0.78
CA ARG A 382 -14.97 17.67 -1.43
C ARG A 382 -16.29 17.47 -0.72
N ARG A 383 -16.58 16.23 -0.31
CA ARG A 383 -17.78 15.91 0.46
C ARG A 383 -17.74 16.54 1.85
N HIS A 384 -16.60 16.43 2.52
CA HIS A 384 -16.40 16.85 3.90
C HIS A 384 -15.69 18.20 3.99
N GLY A 385 -16.45 19.29 3.88
CA GLY A 385 -15.96 20.67 3.98
C GLY A 385 -15.67 21.40 2.66
N ASP A 386 -16.14 20.87 1.52
CA ASP A 386 -16.06 21.49 0.17
C ASP A 386 -14.67 22.10 -0.13
N PHE A 387 -13.64 21.30 0.10
CA PHE A 387 -12.27 21.78 -0.02
C PHE A 387 -11.90 22.11 -1.46
N THR A 388 -11.20 23.23 -1.60
CA THR A 388 -10.45 23.53 -2.82
C THR A 388 -9.23 22.61 -2.90
N ILE A 389 -9.23 21.70 -3.88
CA ILE A 389 -8.16 20.71 -4.05
C ILE A 389 -6.99 21.29 -4.87
N HIS A 390 -5.78 21.14 -4.34
CA HIS A 390 -4.50 21.50 -4.96
C HIS A 390 -3.63 20.27 -5.11
N ASP A 391 -3.72 19.62 -6.26
CA ASP A 391 -3.10 18.31 -6.54
C ASP A 391 -2.35 18.28 -7.87
N LEU A 392 -1.67 17.18 -8.19
CA LEU A 392 -0.93 17.03 -9.44
C LEU A 392 -1.76 17.35 -10.70
N PRO A 393 -2.99 16.81 -10.88
CA PRO A 393 -3.87 17.22 -11.97
C PRO A 393 -4.08 18.74 -12.07
N ARG A 394 -4.32 19.43 -10.95
CA ARG A 394 -4.49 20.88 -10.95
C ARG A 394 -3.19 21.61 -11.27
N PHE A 395 -2.07 21.21 -10.69
CA PHE A 395 -0.76 21.82 -10.97
C PHE A 395 -0.38 21.70 -12.44
N LYS A 396 -0.74 20.60 -13.10
CA LYS A 396 -0.66 20.47 -14.57
C LYS A 396 -1.58 21.46 -15.28
N ARG A 397 -2.87 21.53 -14.92
CA ARG A 397 -3.83 22.46 -15.57
C ARG A 397 -3.41 23.93 -15.44
N GLU A 398 -2.85 24.32 -14.30
CA GLU A 398 -2.37 25.68 -14.03
C GLU A 398 -0.99 25.97 -14.64
N GLY A 399 -0.32 24.97 -15.24
CA GLY A 399 1.02 25.13 -15.81
C GLY A 399 2.12 25.31 -14.77
N ARG A 400 1.86 24.99 -13.49
CA ARG A 400 2.88 24.98 -12.42
C ARG A 400 3.93 23.88 -12.67
N VAL A 401 3.50 22.79 -13.32
CA VAL A 401 4.37 21.72 -13.81
C VAL A 401 4.00 21.33 -15.26
N PRO A 402 4.92 20.74 -16.04
CA PRO A 402 4.63 20.20 -17.38
C PRO A 402 3.45 19.21 -17.41
N GLN A 403 2.74 19.09 -18.54
CA GLN A 403 1.61 18.13 -18.65
C GLN A 403 2.02 16.67 -18.45
N ASN A 404 3.22 16.30 -18.90
CA ASN A 404 3.78 14.95 -18.74
C ASN A 404 4.56 14.79 -17.42
N TYR A 405 4.40 15.70 -16.46
CA TYR A 405 5.12 15.67 -15.20
C TYR A 405 4.66 14.50 -14.31
N MET A 406 5.64 13.72 -13.85
CA MET A 406 5.47 12.67 -12.85
C MET A 406 6.84 12.32 -12.27
N VAL A 407 7.12 12.76 -11.04
CA VAL A 407 8.36 12.41 -10.32
C VAL A 407 7.99 11.61 -9.08
N TRP A 408 8.45 10.37 -9.01
CA TRP A 408 8.17 9.48 -7.87
C TRP A 408 6.66 9.36 -7.54
N TRP A 409 6.14 10.11 -6.56
CA TRP A 409 4.72 10.17 -6.18
C TRP A 409 3.96 11.39 -6.73
N GLY A 410 4.63 12.34 -7.37
CA GLY A 410 4.00 13.53 -7.96
C GLY A 410 4.90 14.76 -7.94
N VAL A 411 4.39 15.86 -7.42
CA VAL A 411 5.17 17.07 -7.11
C VAL A 411 5.92 16.84 -5.80
N GLU A 412 7.24 17.02 -5.85
CA GLU A 412 8.15 16.83 -4.73
C GLU A 412 7.97 17.92 -3.66
N ASP A 413 8.26 17.59 -2.39
CA ASP A 413 7.96 18.43 -1.23
C ASP A 413 8.53 19.86 -1.36
N ASP A 414 9.75 20.01 -1.89
CA ASP A 414 10.39 21.31 -2.09
C ASP A 414 9.54 22.28 -2.93
N LYS A 415 8.89 21.76 -3.98
CA LYS A 415 8.01 22.57 -4.84
C LYS A 415 6.64 22.74 -4.21
N LEU A 416 6.14 21.68 -3.59
CA LEU A 416 4.84 21.70 -2.90
C LEU A 416 4.79 22.80 -1.84
N TYR A 417 5.87 22.97 -1.06
CA TYR A 417 5.95 24.02 -0.05
C TYR A 417 5.97 25.44 -0.64
N GLU A 418 6.58 25.67 -1.80
CA GLU A 418 6.48 26.98 -2.47
C GLU A 418 5.04 27.24 -2.94
N TYR A 419 4.34 26.23 -3.46
CA TYR A 419 2.94 26.37 -3.84
C TYR A 419 2.04 26.61 -2.62
N ALA A 420 2.35 25.98 -1.47
CA ALA A 420 1.67 26.23 -0.22
C ALA A 420 1.82 27.70 0.22
N LYS A 421 3.01 28.29 0.08
CA LYS A 421 3.24 29.72 0.37
C LYS A 421 2.38 30.62 -0.52
N ASP A 422 2.26 30.32 -1.81
CA ASP A 422 1.39 31.09 -2.71
C ASP A 422 -0.07 31.08 -2.24
N VAL A 423 -0.60 29.89 -1.95
CA VAL A 423 -1.99 29.73 -1.49
C VAL A 423 -2.20 30.41 -0.14
N LEU A 424 -1.30 30.20 0.82
CA LEU A 424 -1.39 30.83 2.14
C LEU A 424 -1.24 32.36 2.09
N THR A 425 -0.43 32.89 1.17
CA THR A 425 -0.34 34.34 0.93
C THR A 425 -1.67 34.88 0.41
N GLN A 426 -2.31 34.17 -0.52
CA GLN A 426 -3.63 34.54 -1.01
C GLN A 426 -4.69 34.48 0.10
N ARG A 427 -4.74 33.40 0.88
CA ARG A 427 -5.71 33.26 1.99
C ARG A 427 -5.49 34.28 3.09
N GLY A 428 -4.23 34.52 3.46
CA GLY A 428 -3.85 35.47 4.50
C GLY A 428 -4.09 36.94 4.16
N SER A 429 -4.34 37.26 2.89
CA SER A 429 -4.73 38.62 2.44
C SER A 429 -6.25 38.78 2.24
N GLY A 430 -7.03 37.70 2.38
CA GLY A 430 -8.48 37.72 2.28
C GLY A 430 -9.20 38.01 3.61
N ASP A 431 -10.52 38.25 3.53
CA ASP A 431 -11.36 38.57 4.68
C ASP A 431 -11.93 37.35 5.43
N LYS A 432 -11.79 36.15 4.85
CA LYS A 432 -12.29 34.91 5.43
C LYS A 432 -11.21 34.24 6.31
N PRO A 433 -11.55 33.66 7.46
CA PRO A 433 -10.66 32.71 8.11
C PRO A 433 -10.45 31.51 7.17
N PHE A 434 -9.33 30.82 7.30
CA PHE A 434 -9.02 29.68 6.43
C PHE A 434 -8.64 28.43 7.21
N TYR A 435 -8.95 27.28 6.62
CA TYR A 435 -8.46 25.97 7.01
C TYR A 435 -7.66 25.38 5.85
N PHE A 436 -6.34 25.33 6.03
CA PHE A 436 -5.42 24.79 5.02
C PHE A 436 -4.82 23.48 5.51
N ILE A 437 -4.99 22.43 4.72
CA ILE A 437 -4.40 21.12 4.95
C ILE A 437 -3.33 20.87 3.90
N LEU A 438 -2.17 20.38 4.33
CA LEU A 438 -1.10 19.93 3.44
C LEU A 438 -0.62 18.53 3.84
N GLU A 439 -0.48 17.64 2.87
CA GLU A 439 0.20 16.36 2.99
C GLU A 439 1.46 16.37 2.13
N ASN A 440 2.61 16.16 2.75
CA ASN A 440 3.88 15.95 2.04
C ASN A 440 4.06 14.45 1.71
N ALA A 441 5.01 14.07 0.83
CA ALA A 441 5.10 12.68 0.36
C ALA A 441 6.52 12.16 0.09
N ASP A 442 7.57 12.97 0.19
CA ASP A 442 8.93 12.52 -0.15
C ASP A 442 9.39 11.37 0.77
N THR A 443 8.87 11.25 1.99
CA THR A 443 9.17 10.16 2.94
C THR A 443 8.36 8.88 2.73
N HIS A 444 7.51 8.84 1.70
CA HIS A 444 6.72 7.65 1.38
C HIS A 444 7.63 6.47 0.98
N TRP A 445 7.28 5.28 1.48
CA TRP A 445 8.03 4.05 1.21
C TRP A 445 8.03 3.66 -0.29
N PRO A 446 9.00 2.86 -0.75
CA PRO A 446 10.24 2.43 -0.08
C PRO A 446 11.36 3.48 -0.19
N ASP A 447 12.24 3.55 0.80
CA ASP A 447 13.45 4.38 0.92
C ASP A 447 13.27 5.90 0.76
N GLY A 448 12.07 6.38 0.46
CA GLY A 448 11.76 7.79 0.20
C GLY A 448 12.39 8.35 -1.08
N TYR A 449 11.96 9.56 -1.45
CA TYR A 449 12.50 10.35 -2.53
C TYR A 449 13.59 11.31 -2.01
N LEU A 450 14.81 11.12 -2.49
CA LEU A 450 15.93 11.99 -2.14
C LEU A 450 15.98 13.20 -3.06
N SER A 451 15.57 14.37 -2.54
CA SER A 451 15.60 15.62 -3.30
C SER A 451 17.00 15.90 -3.87
N PRO A 452 17.12 16.24 -5.17
CA PRO A 452 18.38 16.71 -5.77
C PRO A 452 18.95 18.00 -5.12
N GLN A 453 18.14 18.72 -4.35
CA GLN A 453 18.56 19.91 -3.62
C GLN A 453 19.34 19.56 -2.35
N MET A 454 19.18 18.34 -1.81
CA MET A 454 19.96 17.87 -0.66
C MET A 454 21.42 17.64 -1.06
N LYS A 455 22.32 18.52 -0.59
CA LYS A 455 23.76 18.45 -0.89
C LYS A 455 24.54 17.60 0.10
N GLU A 456 24.19 17.69 1.37
CA GLU A 456 24.81 16.93 2.45
C GLU A 456 23.96 15.73 2.80
N ARG A 457 24.62 14.58 3.03
CA ARG A 457 23.97 13.31 3.39
C ARG A 457 24.63 12.75 4.65
N PRO A 458 24.25 13.27 5.84
CA PRO A 458 24.95 12.93 7.08
C PRO A 458 24.70 11.50 7.57
N PHE A 459 23.68 10.81 7.05
CA PHE A 459 23.32 9.45 7.48
C PHE A 459 23.72 8.38 6.47
N ALA A 460 23.87 7.14 6.95
CA ALA A 460 24.34 6.03 6.14
C ALA A 460 23.28 5.55 5.13
N THR A 461 22.00 5.60 5.50
CA THR A 461 20.92 5.14 4.63
C THR A 461 20.27 6.29 3.85
N GLN A 462 19.71 6.00 2.67
CA GLN A 462 18.94 7.00 1.94
C GLN A 462 17.74 7.46 2.76
N TYR A 463 17.01 6.53 3.37
CA TYR A 463 15.77 6.84 4.06
C TYR A 463 15.97 7.82 5.22
N GLU A 464 17.02 7.64 6.02
CA GLU A 464 17.38 8.60 7.09
C GLU A 464 17.70 9.99 6.52
N ASN A 465 18.39 10.06 5.39
CA ASN A 465 18.68 11.34 4.74
C ASN A 465 17.40 12.00 4.19
N VAL A 466 16.46 11.22 3.64
CA VAL A 466 15.16 11.74 3.19
C VAL A 466 14.35 12.27 4.38
N ILE A 467 14.26 11.52 5.47
CA ILE A 467 13.58 11.95 6.71
C ILE A 467 14.22 13.24 7.23
N HIS A 468 15.56 13.26 7.33
CA HIS A 468 16.31 14.42 7.80
C HIS A 468 16.05 15.67 6.96
N TYR A 469 15.95 15.52 5.64
CA TYR A 469 15.68 16.63 4.74
C TYR A 469 14.23 17.08 4.82
N SER A 470 13.27 16.15 4.74
CA SER A 470 11.83 16.47 4.74
C SER A 470 11.39 17.17 6.02
N GLN A 471 11.86 16.72 7.19
CA GLN A 471 11.55 17.39 8.47
C GLN A 471 12.11 18.82 8.51
N ALA A 472 13.32 19.06 7.99
CA ALA A 472 13.91 20.40 7.95
C ALA A 472 13.16 21.33 7.01
N GLN A 473 12.69 20.84 5.86
CA GLN A 473 11.88 21.63 4.93
C GLN A 473 10.50 21.97 5.51
N THR A 474 9.87 21.02 6.21
CA THR A 474 8.62 21.27 6.94
C THR A 474 8.80 22.39 7.96
N VAL A 475 9.88 22.34 8.76
CA VAL A 475 10.19 23.40 9.74
C VAL A 475 10.42 24.75 9.04
N LYS A 476 11.10 24.79 7.89
CA LYS A 476 11.26 26.05 7.13
C LYS A 476 9.94 26.63 6.66
N LEU A 477 9.00 25.79 6.19
CA LEU A 477 7.65 26.25 5.86
C LEU A 477 6.95 26.82 7.10
N VAL A 478 7.04 26.13 8.24
CA VAL A 478 6.44 26.58 9.50
C VAL A 478 7.03 27.90 9.98
N GLU A 479 8.36 28.09 9.93
CA GLU A 479 8.96 29.38 10.27
C GLU A 479 8.49 30.49 9.32
N TRP A 480 8.35 30.20 8.03
CA TRP A 480 7.80 31.16 7.08
C TRP A 480 6.35 31.51 7.44
N ILE A 481 5.51 30.53 7.81
CA ILE A 481 4.13 30.74 8.27
C ILE A 481 4.12 31.61 9.52
N LEU A 482 4.97 31.31 10.51
CA LEU A 482 5.04 32.04 11.77
C LEU A 482 5.52 33.50 11.60
N ALA A 483 6.23 33.80 10.51
CA ALA A 483 6.64 35.15 10.16
C ALA A 483 5.51 35.99 9.53
N GLN A 484 4.36 35.40 9.18
CA GLN A 484 3.28 36.11 8.52
C GLN A 484 2.45 36.97 9.50
N PRO A 485 1.88 38.11 9.06
CA PRO A 485 1.12 39.01 9.95
C PRO A 485 -0.08 38.36 10.64
N TRP A 486 -0.69 37.37 9.99
CA TRP A 486 -1.86 36.62 10.46
C TRP A 486 -1.50 35.44 11.38
N ALA A 487 -0.21 35.12 11.57
CA ALA A 487 0.23 33.94 12.33
C ALA A 487 -0.24 33.93 13.79
N LYS A 488 -0.35 35.10 14.43
CA LYS A 488 -0.81 35.25 15.83
C LYS A 488 -2.24 34.72 16.07
N ASP A 489 -3.08 34.78 15.05
CA ASP A 489 -4.48 34.33 15.06
C ASP A 489 -4.62 33.01 14.26
N THR A 490 -3.52 32.25 14.12
CA THR A 490 -3.47 30.98 13.40
C THR A 490 -2.97 29.88 14.31
N THR A 491 -3.71 28.78 14.41
CA THR A 491 -3.26 27.55 15.05
C THR A 491 -2.67 26.62 14.00
N ILE A 492 -1.49 26.07 14.25
CA ILE A 492 -0.78 25.17 13.32
C ILE A 492 -0.65 23.80 13.99
N VAL A 493 -1.21 22.78 13.34
CA VAL A 493 -1.17 21.38 13.77
C VAL A 493 -0.21 20.65 12.83
N ILE A 494 0.79 19.99 13.38
CA ILE A 494 1.78 19.22 12.63
C ILE A 494 1.74 17.81 13.19
N THR A 495 1.39 16.84 12.35
CA THR A 495 1.28 15.44 12.77
C THR A 495 1.95 14.55 11.74
N GLY A 496 2.64 13.51 12.20
CA GLY A 496 2.82 12.35 11.34
C GLY A 496 1.47 11.71 11.08
N ASP A 497 1.23 11.25 9.86
CA ASP A 497 -0.01 10.59 9.49
C ASP A 497 -0.07 9.15 10.03
N HIS A 498 0.97 8.36 9.78
CA HIS A 498 1.11 6.99 10.24
C HIS A 498 2.59 6.61 10.47
N ARG A 499 2.80 5.44 11.09
CA ARG A 499 4.14 4.84 11.22
C ARG A 499 4.70 4.50 9.85
N SER A 500 5.99 4.71 9.64
CA SER A 500 6.64 4.31 8.39
C SER A 500 6.43 2.82 8.07
N MET A 501 6.08 2.54 6.82
CA MET A 501 5.84 1.20 6.32
C MET A 501 7.09 0.52 5.74
N ASP A 502 8.27 1.16 5.82
CA ASP A 502 9.52 0.66 5.22
C ASP A 502 10.10 -0.55 5.97
N LYS A 503 9.63 -1.75 5.61
CA LYS A 503 10.01 -2.99 6.26
C LYS A 503 11.52 -3.24 6.29
N LYS A 504 12.22 -2.87 5.22
CA LYS A 504 13.66 -3.11 5.07
C LYS A 504 14.45 -2.22 6.02
N PHE A 505 14.05 -0.96 6.17
CA PHE A 505 14.68 -0.05 7.11
C PHE A 505 14.58 -0.56 8.57
N PHE A 506 13.43 -1.12 8.95
CA PHE A 506 13.17 -1.63 10.31
C PHE A 506 13.50 -3.12 10.51
N GLU A 507 14.23 -3.77 9.59
CA GLU A 507 14.48 -5.22 9.65
C GLU A 507 15.15 -5.64 10.97
N ASN A 508 16.15 -4.87 11.41
CA ASN A 508 16.96 -5.15 12.59
C ASN A 508 16.49 -4.43 13.87
N TRP A 509 15.32 -3.79 13.82
CA TRP A 509 14.77 -3.08 14.99
C TRP A 509 13.99 -4.05 15.87
N ASP A 510 14.01 -3.79 17.18
CA ASP A 510 13.20 -4.52 18.14
C ASP A 510 11.72 -4.33 17.83
N LYS A 511 11.05 -5.45 17.49
CA LYS A 511 9.63 -5.47 17.15
C LYS A 511 8.73 -5.15 18.34
N SER A 512 9.25 -5.15 19.57
CA SER A 512 8.53 -4.75 20.78
C SER A 512 8.51 -3.24 21.02
N TYR A 513 9.35 -2.46 20.33
CA TYR A 513 9.39 -1.01 20.49
C TYR A 513 8.09 -0.34 20.00
N ASN A 514 7.46 0.47 20.86
CA ASN A 514 6.22 1.14 20.54
C ASN A 514 6.46 2.40 19.69
N ARG A 515 6.36 2.25 18.37
CA ARG A 515 6.46 3.35 17.41
C ARG A 515 5.22 4.24 17.49
N THR A 516 5.38 5.56 17.44
CA THR A 516 4.27 6.53 17.44
C THR A 516 4.61 7.74 16.59
N VAL A 517 3.61 8.34 15.97
CA VAL A 517 3.80 9.49 15.06
C VAL A 517 4.07 10.80 15.80
N VAL A 518 4.80 11.72 15.17
CA VAL A 518 5.05 13.06 15.76
C VAL A 518 3.75 13.84 15.89
N ASN A 519 3.67 14.73 16.87
CA ASN A 519 2.55 15.67 17.02
C ASN A 519 3.01 16.97 17.67
N ILE A 520 2.64 18.10 17.08
CA ILE A 520 2.95 19.45 17.55
C ILE A 520 1.76 20.36 17.26
N ILE A 521 1.27 21.09 18.27
CA ILE A 521 0.27 22.14 18.11
C ILE A 521 0.90 23.47 18.50
N LEU A 522 1.04 24.38 17.53
CA LEU A 522 1.53 25.74 17.72
C LEU A 522 0.36 26.72 17.81
N ASN A 523 0.51 27.72 18.69
CA ASN A 523 -0.50 28.74 18.96
C ASN A 523 -1.92 28.18 19.27
N PRO A 524 -2.07 27.13 20.10
CA PRO A 524 -3.41 26.75 20.60
C PRO A 524 -3.96 27.86 21.52
N VAL A 525 -5.29 28.02 21.58
CA VAL A 525 -5.91 29.03 22.46
C VAL A 525 -5.63 28.80 23.95
N GLN A 526 -5.34 27.56 24.33
CA GLN A 526 -4.96 27.14 25.69
C GLN A 526 -3.56 27.62 26.08
N GLY A 527 -2.75 28.07 25.13
CA GLY A 527 -1.32 28.34 25.33
C GLY A 527 -0.47 27.08 25.40
N THR A 528 0.84 27.26 25.55
CA THR A 528 1.83 26.17 25.53
C THR A 528 2.31 25.75 26.92
N ASN A 529 2.01 26.55 27.96
CA ASN A 529 2.40 26.25 29.34
C ASN A 529 1.36 25.35 30.02
N LEU A 530 1.38 24.06 29.69
CA LEU A 530 0.47 23.06 30.23
C LEU A 530 1.20 22.17 31.25
N PRO A 531 0.51 21.72 32.32
CA PRO A 531 1.09 20.76 33.25
C PRO A 531 1.38 19.42 32.56
N ALA A 532 2.46 18.75 32.98
CA ALA A 532 2.84 17.45 32.45
C ALA A 532 1.74 16.37 32.61
N SER A 533 0.84 16.51 33.58
CA SER A 533 -0.30 15.62 33.76
C SER A 533 -1.30 15.65 32.59
N ILE A 534 -1.30 16.71 31.77
CA ILE A 534 -2.14 16.82 30.58
C ILE A 534 -1.42 16.26 29.35
N THR A 535 -0.11 16.49 29.24
CA THR A 535 0.65 16.27 27.99
C THR A 535 1.57 15.05 28.01
N LYS A 536 1.88 14.46 29.18
CA LYS A 536 2.82 13.33 29.32
C LYS A 536 2.14 12.11 29.92
N ASN A 537 2.66 10.93 29.57
CA ASN A 537 2.17 9.62 30.01
C ASN A 537 0.67 9.38 29.71
N ARG A 538 0.16 9.97 28.62
CA ARG A 538 -1.23 9.84 28.17
C ARG A 538 -1.35 8.76 27.12
N GLN A 539 -2.25 7.79 27.29
CA GLN A 539 -2.57 6.87 26.19
C GLN A 539 -3.70 7.49 25.36
N TYR A 540 -3.55 7.55 24.04
CA TYR A 540 -4.55 8.15 23.15
C TYR A 540 -4.33 7.63 21.72
N ALA A 541 -5.24 7.94 20.80
CA ALA A 541 -5.22 7.48 19.41
C ALA A 541 -5.43 8.66 18.44
N PRO A 542 -5.23 8.47 17.12
CA PRO A 542 -5.41 9.55 16.15
C PRO A 542 -6.80 10.19 16.18
N PHE A 543 -7.85 9.45 16.53
CA PHE A 543 -9.21 10.00 16.63
C PHE A 543 -9.40 11.02 17.74
N ASP A 544 -8.51 11.08 18.74
CA ASP A 544 -8.54 12.10 19.80
C ASP A 544 -8.12 13.48 19.27
N PHE A 545 -7.45 13.54 18.11
CA PHE A 545 -7.15 14.83 17.47
C PHE A 545 -8.41 15.54 16.96
N PHE A 546 -9.52 14.84 16.70
CA PHE A 546 -10.75 15.48 16.22
C PHE A 546 -11.27 16.57 17.19
N PRO A 547 -11.63 16.24 18.44
CA PRO A 547 -11.98 17.25 19.42
C PRO A 547 -10.81 18.17 19.78
N THR A 548 -9.59 17.65 19.87
CA THR A 548 -8.40 18.42 20.29
C THR A 548 -8.10 19.57 19.32
N ILE A 549 -8.20 19.35 18.01
CA ILE A 549 -7.94 20.38 16.99
C ILE A 549 -9.03 21.46 17.02
N LEU A 550 -10.30 21.08 17.13
CA LEU A 550 -11.41 22.03 17.27
C LEU A 550 -11.26 22.86 18.56
N SER A 551 -10.92 22.22 19.67
CA SER A 551 -10.65 22.91 20.94
C SER A 551 -9.43 23.84 20.84
N ALA A 552 -8.38 23.45 20.09
CA ALA A 552 -7.17 24.27 19.90
C ALA A 552 -7.45 25.62 19.21
N ILE A 553 -8.50 25.71 18.39
CA ILE A 553 -8.96 26.96 17.77
C ILE A 553 -10.07 27.66 18.58
N GLY A 554 -10.46 27.12 19.73
CA GLY A 554 -11.41 27.72 20.66
C GLY A 554 -12.84 27.21 20.56
N ALA A 555 -13.09 26.09 19.88
CA ALA A 555 -14.40 25.44 19.95
C ALA A 555 -14.68 24.93 21.36
N LYS A 556 -15.91 25.10 21.83
CA LYS A 556 -16.40 24.47 23.05
C LYS A 556 -17.05 23.14 22.70
N ILE A 557 -16.66 22.09 23.39
CA ILE A 557 -17.14 20.72 23.18
C ILE A 557 -17.78 20.24 24.48
N ASP A 558 -19.09 20.04 24.47
CA ASP A 558 -19.81 19.60 25.67
C ASP A 558 -19.38 18.17 26.05
N GLY A 559 -18.88 18.02 27.28
CA GLY A 559 -18.37 16.74 27.78
C GLY A 559 -17.00 16.35 27.23
N ASP A 560 -16.28 17.28 26.58
CA ASP A 560 -14.90 17.12 26.07
C ASP A 560 -14.73 15.96 25.07
N ARG A 561 -15.82 15.49 24.45
CA ARG A 561 -15.84 14.29 23.60
C ARG A 561 -16.75 14.44 22.39
N ILE A 562 -16.24 14.07 21.22
CA ILE A 562 -16.99 13.90 19.97
C ILE A 562 -16.33 12.82 19.11
N GLY A 563 -17.14 12.12 18.31
CA GLY A 563 -16.74 10.87 17.70
C GLY A 563 -16.32 9.86 18.76
N LEU A 564 -15.22 9.14 18.53
CA LEU A 564 -14.55 8.32 19.54
C LEU A 564 -13.52 9.13 20.37
N GLY A 565 -13.23 10.36 19.95
CA GLY A 565 -12.17 11.18 20.52
C GLY A 565 -12.52 11.87 21.83
N VAL A 566 -11.47 12.18 22.57
CA VAL A 566 -11.48 13.05 23.75
C VAL A 566 -10.55 14.24 23.50
N ASP A 567 -10.98 15.46 23.85
CA ASP A 567 -10.12 16.64 23.82
C ASP A 567 -8.94 16.44 24.77
N LEU A 568 -7.73 16.30 24.23
CA LEU A 568 -6.54 16.05 25.02
C LEU A 568 -6.18 17.22 25.94
N PHE A 569 -6.58 18.45 25.60
CA PHE A 569 -6.38 19.63 26.47
C PHE A 569 -7.21 19.57 27.76
N SER A 570 -8.33 18.84 27.77
CA SER A 570 -9.19 18.69 28.96
C SER A 570 -8.53 17.86 30.07
N GLY A 571 -7.57 17.00 29.73
CA GLY A 571 -7.02 16.00 30.64
C GLY A 571 -7.96 14.84 30.95
N ALA A 572 -9.14 14.77 30.33
CA ALA A 572 -10.09 13.68 30.51
C ALA A 572 -9.56 12.34 29.98
N THR A 573 -10.00 11.24 30.59
CA THR A 573 -9.58 9.88 30.25
C THR A 573 -10.02 9.48 28.84
N THR A 574 -9.06 9.09 28.00
CA THR A 574 -9.34 8.62 26.63
C THR A 574 -9.88 7.19 26.61
N LEU A 575 -10.41 6.76 25.45
CA LEU A 575 -10.79 5.35 25.26
C LEU A 575 -9.58 4.41 25.36
N VAL A 576 -8.40 4.85 24.92
CA VAL A 576 -7.18 4.04 25.03
C VAL A 576 -6.72 3.88 26.47
N GLU A 577 -6.85 4.92 27.29
CA GLU A 577 -6.56 4.85 28.73
C GLU A 577 -7.55 3.96 29.48
N ARG A 578 -8.84 4.02 29.10
CA ARG A 578 -9.90 3.25 29.75
C ARG A 578 -9.83 1.75 29.41
N ASP A 579 -9.66 1.43 28.13
CA ASP A 579 -9.90 0.08 27.59
C ASP A 579 -8.65 -0.62 27.07
N GLY A 580 -7.59 0.14 26.78
CA GLY A 580 -6.35 -0.37 26.21
C GLY A 580 -6.43 -0.66 24.71
N THR A 581 -5.26 -0.62 24.06
CA THR A 581 -5.12 -0.83 22.60
C THR A 581 -5.55 -2.23 22.15
N ALA A 582 -5.36 -3.25 22.99
CA ALA A 582 -5.68 -4.63 22.66
C ALA A 582 -7.19 -4.86 22.45
N LEU A 583 -8.03 -4.29 23.34
CA LEU A 583 -9.49 -4.39 23.19
C LEU A 583 -9.96 -3.59 21.98
N LEU A 584 -9.52 -2.33 21.87
CA LEU A 584 -9.86 -1.46 20.74
C LEU A 584 -9.53 -2.11 19.38
N ASN A 585 -8.32 -2.63 19.21
CA ASN A 585 -7.91 -3.30 17.97
C ASN A 585 -8.77 -4.54 17.67
N LYS A 586 -9.10 -5.33 18.70
CA LYS A 586 -9.95 -6.51 18.56
C LYS A 586 -11.38 -6.13 18.14
N GLU A 587 -11.92 -5.05 18.68
CA GLU A 587 -13.29 -4.60 18.36
C GLU A 587 -13.36 -3.91 17.00
N PHE A 588 -12.38 -3.07 16.65
CA PHE A 588 -12.31 -2.40 15.35
C PHE A 588 -12.00 -3.35 14.19
N ALA A 589 -11.38 -4.50 14.45
CA ALA A 589 -11.18 -5.54 13.43
C ALA A 589 -12.48 -6.25 13.01
N LYS A 590 -13.59 -6.04 13.74
CA LYS A 590 -14.91 -6.61 13.43
C LYS A 590 -15.74 -5.60 12.66
N ARG A 591 -16.75 -6.09 11.94
CA ARG A 591 -17.71 -5.22 11.23
C ARG A 591 -18.57 -4.43 12.22
N SER A 592 -18.81 -3.15 11.95
CA SER A 592 -19.65 -2.29 12.80
C SER A 592 -20.95 -1.94 12.08
N PRO A 593 -22.12 -2.47 12.50
CA PRO A 593 -23.40 -2.10 11.93
C PRO A 593 -23.71 -0.60 12.07
N PHE A 594 -23.28 0.02 13.18
CA PHE A 594 -23.40 1.47 13.36
C PHE A 594 -22.60 2.22 12.31
N TYR A 595 -21.34 1.84 12.07
CA TYR A 595 -20.50 2.47 11.06
C TYR A 595 -21.09 2.28 9.65
N ASP A 596 -21.54 1.07 9.34
CA ASP A 596 -22.15 0.74 8.04
C ASP A 596 -23.39 1.59 7.73
N ALA A 597 -24.21 1.90 8.74
CA ALA A 597 -25.37 2.76 8.60
C ALA A 597 -25.01 4.24 8.35
N HIS A 598 -23.77 4.64 8.61
CA HIS A 598 -23.24 5.99 8.42
C HIS A 598 -22.13 6.02 7.37
N ARG A 599 -22.28 5.23 6.31
CA ARG A 599 -21.40 5.27 5.13
C ARG A 599 -21.96 6.22 4.08
N GLU A 600 -21.09 6.86 3.32
CA GLU A 600 -21.51 7.73 2.19
C GLU A 600 -22.46 7.01 1.21
N THR A 601 -22.25 5.72 0.99
CA THR A 601 -23.13 4.89 0.13
C THR A 601 -24.56 4.71 0.65
N GLN A 602 -24.79 4.96 1.93
CA GLN A 602 -26.11 4.94 2.56
C GLN A 602 -26.65 6.36 2.79
N ALA A 603 -25.85 7.38 2.53
CA ALA A 603 -26.25 8.77 2.72
C ALA A 603 -27.38 9.15 1.76
N THR A 604 -28.34 9.92 2.25
CA THR A 604 -29.51 10.37 1.48
C THR A 604 -29.18 11.37 0.37
N THR A 605 -27.93 11.82 0.29
CA THR A 605 -27.44 12.76 -0.73
C THR A 605 -26.35 12.05 -1.56
N PRO A 606 -26.74 11.41 -2.68
CA PRO A 606 -25.78 10.86 -3.64
C PRO A 606 -25.01 12.03 -4.28
N ASP A 607 -23.70 12.12 -4.03
CA ASP A 607 -22.85 13.16 -4.64
C ASP A 607 -22.42 12.73 -6.05
N VAL A 608 -23.38 12.72 -6.98
CA VAL A 608 -23.18 12.19 -8.35
C VAL A 608 -22.81 13.28 -9.36
N ASN A 609 -22.60 14.54 -8.97
CA ASN A 609 -22.41 15.61 -9.97
C ASN A 609 -21.51 16.79 -9.54
N GLN A 610 -20.28 16.51 -9.10
CA GLN A 610 -19.26 17.57 -8.98
C GLN A 610 -18.18 17.58 -10.08
N ASP A 611 -18.16 16.57 -10.96
CA ASP A 611 -17.23 16.58 -12.10
C ASP A 611 -17.65 17.52 -13.25
N ASN A 612 -18.87 18.08 -13.19
CA ASN A 612 -19.40 19.01 -14.22
C ASN A 612 -19.28 20.51 -13.86
N LYS A 613 -18.51 20.86 -12.82
CA LYS A 613 -18.30 22.26 -12.40
C LYS A 613 -16.89 22.80 -12.69
N PHE A 614 -16.22 22.38 -13.77
CA PHE A 614 -15.12 23.16 -14.37
C PHE A 614 -15.03 22.92 -15.87
#